data_AF-A0A3Q0RH89-F1
#
_entry.id   AF-A0A3Q0RH89-F1
#
_cell.length_a   1.000
_cell.length_b   1.000
_cell.length_c   1.000
_cell.angle_alpha   90.00
_cell.angle_beta   90.00
_cell.angle_gamma   90.00
#
_symmetry.space_group_name_H-M   'P 1'
#
loop_
_entity.id
_entity.type
_entity.pdbx_description
1 polymer ?
#
loop_
_entity_poly.entity_id
_entity_poly.type
_entity_poly.pdbx_seq_one_letter_code
_entity_poly.pdbx_strand_id
1 'polypeptide(L)'
;MTDVVKIKLNFLYSISHIAIISTCNNGCYICVSNRNWCAFVVTKTVSCVVEDGVETYVKPDYHPCSWGSGQCSRVVVYRTYMRPRYKVAYKMVTEMEWKCCHGYSGEDCNTGPAGGAGTQISTTRPQPGQGGGTTDNEKVRQLEEKIQSLTKNLQDLQSNMSTMKERFQEEVGKNGFGGGSSGGRNPADAAQPEIKQTIHSIQTKLDQLDNRTQAHDKTLVSINNHLVNGKGNELEGGVTGGGLSEGRLNSLKEEILRELERRVSLSCSSCQAGVEDLRRQQQEDRERIRALEKQLNAMDVRYQQSLDGLRREVVRSQGCCDIISDLQERVTDAERKISSVSENFDVLQNRLDKELSGAGGSSGSQNTGLDDRLKDLERRVNNTVHSVTTSLRLNCHTFTGSRSPFLPLNPDRKYEG
;
A
#
# COMPACT_ATOMS: atom_id res chain seq x y z
N MET A 1 21.42 1.20 -1.28
CA MET A 1 20.81 1.16 -2.63
C MET A 1 20.98 -0.19 -3.34
N THR A 2 21.80 -1.10 -2.81
CA THR A 2 22.12 -2.42 -3.38
C THR A 2 21.20 -3.56 -2.93
N ASP A 3 20.44 -3.41 -1.85
CA ASP A 3 19.62 -4.50 -1.29
C ASP A 3 18.23 -4.65 -1.95
N VAL A 4 17.72 -3.57 -2.57
CA VAL A 4 16.42 -3.60 -3.28
C VAL A 4 16.54 -4.32 -4.64
N VAL A 5 17.75 -4.36 -5.22
CA VAL A 5 18.00 -5.02 -6.52
C VAL A 5 18.10 -6.54 -6.37
N LYS A 6 18.66 -7.04 -5.25
CA LYS A 6 18.75 -8.49 -4.96
C LYS A 6 17.39 -9.15 -4.75
N ILE A 7 16.43 -8.44 -4.14
CA ILE A 7 15.07 -8.95 -3.93
C ILE A 7 14.32 -9.06 -5.27
N LYS A 8 14.51 -8.11 -6.19
CA LYS A 8 13.89 -8.16 -7.52
C LYS A 8 14.41 -9.29 -8.40
N LEU A 9 15.71 -9.63 -8.33
CA LEU A 9 16.25 -10.74 -9.12
C LEU A 9 15.77 -12.12 -8.62
N ASN A 10 15.68 -12.32 -7.31
CA ASN A 10 15.18 -13.59 -6.75
C ASN A 10 13.68 -13.80 -7.01
N PHE A 11 12.89 -12.72 -7.04
CA PHE A 11 11.46 -12.80 -7.36
C PHE A 11 11.23 -13.18 -8.84
N LEU A 12 12.07 -12.67 -9.76
CA LEU A 12 11.99 -13.03 -11.17
C LEU A 12 12.48 -14.47 -11.44
N TYR A 13 13.53 -14.92 -10.75
CA TYR A 13 14.05 -16.29 -10.89
C TYR A 13 13.06 -17.37 -10.40
N SER A 14 12.29 -17.08 -9.35
CA SER A 14 11.29 -18.02 -8.82
C SER A 14 10.03 -18.11 -9.68
N ILE A 15 9.71 -17.07 -10.46
CA ILE A 15 8.55 -17.05 -11.37
C ILE A 15 8.86 -17.81 -12.67
N SER A 16 10.12 -17.83 -13.12
CA SER A 16 10.54 -18.56 -14.32
C SER A 16 10.36 -20.08 -14.25
N HIS A 17 10.30 -20.68 -13.05
CA HIS A 17 10.15 -22.13 -12.88
C HIS A 17 8.69 -22.64 -12.88
N ILE A 18 7.68 -21.77 -12.91
CA ILE A 18 6.26 -22.16 -12.79
C ILE A 18 5.43 -21.79 -14.04
N ALA A 19 5.97 -21.03 -14.99
CA ALA A 19 5.25 -20.64 -16.19
C ALA A 19 5.42 -21.68 -17.32
N ILE A 20 4.51 -22.66 -17.40
CA ILE A 20 4.26 -23.37 -18.66
C ILE A 20 3.52 -22.38 -19.58
N ILE A 21 4.25 -21.78 -20.53
CA ILE A 21 3.66 -20.94 -21.57
C ILE A 21 2.90 -21.87 -22.53
N SER A 22 1.59 -22.01 -22.33
CA SER A 22 0.71 -22.60 -23.33
C SER A 22 0.20 -21.47 -24.23
N THR A 23 0.56 -21.52 -25.52
CA THR A 23 0.07 -20.55 -26.51
C THR A 23 -1.40 -20.82 -26.82
N CYS A 24 -2.31 -20.03 -26.26
CA CYS A 24 -3.68 -19.94 -26.74
C CYS A 24 -3.75 -18.95 -27.91
N ASN A 25 -4.37 -19.37 -29.02
CA ASN A 25 -4.65 -18.50 -30.16
C ASN A 25 -5.53 -17.32 -29.70
N ASN A 26 -4.99 -16.11 -29.83
CA ASN A 26 -5.52 -14.79 -29.46
C ASN A 26 -5.12 -14.26 -28.07
N GLY A 27 -3.92 -13.65 -28.02
CA GLY A 27 -3.45 -12.82 -26.91
C GLY A 27 -2.63 -13.60 -25.88
N CYS A 28 -1.39 -13.16 -25.65
CA CYS A 28 -0.46 -13.82 -24.74
C CYS A 28 -0.88 -13.54 -23.27
N TYR A 29 -1.61 -14.47 -22.66
CA TYR A 29 -1.91 -14.49 -21.22
C TYR A 29 -1.20 -15.68 -20.59
N ILE A 30 -0.54 -15.47 -19.44
CA ILE A 30 0.02 -16.56 -18.64
C ILE A 30 -1.13 -17.18 -17.85
N CYS A 31 -1.64 -18.31 -18.31
CA CYS A 31 -2.65 -19.11 -17.62
C CYS A 31 -1.95 -20.25 -16.85
N VAL A 32 -2.11 -20.28 -15.52
CA VAL A 32 -1.66 -21.42 -14.72
C VAL A 32 -2.66 -22.56 -14.95
N SER A 33 -2.17 -23.68 -15.48
CA SER A 33 -2.88 -24.79 -16.15
C SER A 33 -4.04 -25.48 -15.40
N ASN A 34 -4.54 -25.00 -14.26
CA ASN A 34 -5.60 -25.68 -13.51
C ASN A 34 -6.58 -24.78 -12.74
N ARG A 35 -6.61 -23.45 -12.90
CA ARG A 35 -7.47 -22.61 -12.03
C ARG A 35 -8.25 -21.45 -12.69
N ASN A 36 -8.37 -21.36 -14.01
CA ASN A 36 -9.15 -20.32 -14.70
C ASN A 36 -8.83 -18.85 -14.29
N TRP A 37 -7.67 -18.60 -13.68
CA TRP A 37 -7.18 -17.27 -13.32
C TRP A 37 -6.24 -16.74 -14.39
N CYS A 38 -6.47 -15.48 -14.75
CA CYS A 38 -5.67 -14.75 -15.71
C CYS A 38 -5.02 -13.56 -15.00
N ALA A 39 -3.74 -13.33 -15.31
CA ALA A 39 -3.00 -12.17 -14.82
C ALA A 39 -3.36 -10.93 -15.66
N PHE A 40 -3.85 -9.88 -15.01
CA PHE A 40 -4.16 -8.60 -15.63
C PHE A 40 -3.19 -7.54 -15.14
N VAL A 41 -2.60 -6.78 -16.07
CA VAL A 41 -1.78 -5.62 -15.71
C VAL A 41 -2.72 -4.44 -15.48
N VAL A 42 -2.81 -3.99 -14.23
CA VAL A 42 -3.64 -2.86 -13.82
C VAL A 42 -2.74 -1.68 -13.51
N THR A 43 -3.05 -0.53 -14.09
CA THR A 43 -2.30 0.70 -13.82
C THR A 43 -3.00 1.47 -12.72
N LYS A 44 -2.30 1.71 -11.61
CA LYS A 44 -2.78 2.49 -10.48
C LYS A 44 -1.96 3.75 -10.30
N THR A 45 -2.62 4.83 -9.94
CA THR A 45 -1.95 6.08 -9.58
C THR A 45 -1.55 6.02 -8.12
N VAL A 46 -0.25 6.13 -7.83
CA VAL A 46 0.27 6.22 -6.47
C VAL A 46 0.81 7.62 -6.20
N SER A 47 0.66 8.10 -4.97
CA SER A 47 1.28 9.34 -4.51
C SER A 47 2.68 9.06 -3.99
N CYS A 48 3.63 9.93 -4.33
CA CYS A 48 4.99 9.94 -3.78
C CYS A 48 5.39 11.36 -3.35
N VAL A 49 6.20 11.46 -2.30
CA VAL A 49 6.74 12.74 -1.84
C VAL A 49 8.03 13.02 -2.60
N VAL A 50 8.09 14.16 -3.30
CA VAL A 50 9.26 14.59 -4.07
C VAL A 50 9.74 15.94 -3.59
N GLU A 51 11.04 16.19 -3.68
CA GLU A 51 11.63 17.49 -3.35
C GLU A 51 11.14 18.56 -4.33
N ASP A 52 10.64 19.66 -3.78
CA ASP A 52 10.09 20.83 -4.46
C ASP A 52 10.92 22.07 -4.14
N GLY A 53 12.24 21.94 -4.31
CA GLY A 53 13.20 23.01 -4.05
C GLY A 53 13.48 23.24 -2.57
N VAL A 54 14.00 24.43 -2.27
CA VAL A 54 14.41 24.86 -0.92
C VAL A 54 13.79 26.21 -0.61
N GLU A 55 13.32 26.40 0.62
CA GLU A 55 12.82 27.67 1.12
C GLU A 55 13.77 28.25 2.15
N THR A 56 14.09 29.52 1.96
CA THR A 56 14.84 30.31 2.93
C THR A 56 13.92 30.82 4.02
N TYR A 57 14.25 30.56 5.27
CA TYR A 57 13.59 31.14 6.44
C TYR A 57 14.61 31.84 7.32
N VAL A 58 14.17 32.86 8.05
CA VAL A 58 15.04 33.67 8.90
C VAL A 58 14.77 33.30 10.36
N LYS A 59 15.82 33.01 11.13
CA LYS A 59 15.73 32.72 12.57
C LYS A 59 16.72 33.61 13.35
N PRO A 60 16.33 34.16 14.52
CA PRO A 60 17.26 34.86 15.38
C PRO A 60 18.27 33.87 15.98
N ASP A 61 19.55 34.22 15.87
CA ASP A 61 20.67 33.53 16.50
C ASP A 61 21.21 34.38 17.65
N TYR A 62 21.32 33.76 18.81
CA TYR A 62 21.71 34.42 20.05
C TYR A 62 23.15 34.04 20.34
N HIS A 63 24.06 35.02 20.36
CA HIS A 63 25.45 34.74 20.70
C HIS A 63 25.54 34.22 22.15
N PRO A 64 26.24 33.10 22.38
CA PRO A 64 26.42 32.56 23.73
C PRO A 64 27.23 33.56 24.55
N CYS A 65 26.71 33.91 25.72
CA CYS A 65 27.40 34.77 26.66
C CYS A 65 27.99 33.94 27.78
N SER A 66 29.29 34.09 28.03
CA SER A 66 29.95 33.50 29.19
C SER A 66 29.42 34.14 30.47
N TRP A 67 28.84 33.33 31.37
CA TRP A 67 28.49 33.78 32.71
C TRP A 67 29.73 34.29 33.43
N GLY A 68 29.81 35.61 33.66
CA GLY A 68 30.88 36.23 34.45
C GLY A 68 31.39 37.58 33.92
N SER A 69 31.14 37.94 32.66
CA SER A 69 31.55 39.24 32.10
C SER A 69 30.39 40.25 32.14
N GLY A 70 30.53 41.31 32.95
CA GLY A 70 29.50 42.33 33.23
C GLY A 70 29.02 43.19 32.05
N GLN A 71 29.56 43.00 30.84
CA GLN A 71 29.02 43.57 29.60
C GLN A 71 28.75 42.45 28.60
N CYS A 72 27.54 41.90 28.67
CA CYS A 72 27.02 41.03 27.64
C CYS A 72 26.22 41.85 26.64
N SER A 73 26.84 42.22 25.52
CA SER A 73 26.10 42.79 24.38
C SER A 73 25.22 41.68 23.81
N ARG A 74 23.92 41.71 24.12
CA ARG A 74 22.92 40.76 23.60
C ARG A 74 22.63 41.09 22.13
N VAL A 75 23.61 40.85 21.27
CA VAL A 75 23.47 41.03 19.83
C VAL A 75 22.67 39.85 19.28
N VAL A 76 21.43 40.12 18.89
CA VAL A 76 20.61 39.19 18.12
C VAL A 76 21.00 39.32 16.66
N VAL A 77 21.50 38.24 16.06
CA VAL A 77 21.82 38.21 14.64
C VAL A 77 20.78 37.36 13.94
N TYR A 78 20.05 37.95 13.00
CA TYR A 78 19.12 37.19 12.18
C TYR A 78 19.90 36.45 11.09
N ARG A 79 19.85 35.13 11.11
CA ARG A 79 20.50 34.27 10.10
C ARG A 79 19.44 33.63 9.21
N THR A 80 19.72 33.61 7.91
CA THR A 80 18.89 32.96 6.90
C THR A 80 19.33 31.50 6.77
N TYR A 81 18.38 30.58 6.93
CA TYR A 81 18.56 29.14 6.82
C TYR A 81 17.74 28.61 5.66
N MET A 82 18.20 27.56 4.99
CA MET A 82 17.46 26.90 3.93
C MET A 82 16.88 25.58 4.44
N ARG A 83 15.61 25.31 4.15
CA ARG A 83 14.97 24.01 4.40
C ARG A 83 14.45 23.41 3.09
N PRO A 84 14.59 22.10 2.86
CA PRO A 84 13.97 21.43 1.72
C PRO A 84 12.45 21.56 1.78
N ARG A 85 11.83 21.86 0.65
CA ARG A 85 10.39 21.78 0.46
C ARG A 85 10.07 20.47 -0.22
N TYR A 86 8.92 19.91 0.14
CA TYR A 86 8.43 18.66 -0.43
C TYR A 86 7.03 18.87 -0.98
N LYS A 87 6.72 18.23 -2.11
CA LYS A 87 5.37 18.16 -2.68
C LYS A 87 4.97 16.72 -2.94
N VAL A 88 3.66 16.48 -2.98
CA VAL A 88 3.12 15.20 -3.42
C VAL A 88 3.03 15.20 -4.93
N ALA A 89 3.71 14.26 -5.57
CA ALA A 89 3.57 13.97 -6.99
C ALA A 89 2.83 12.64 -7.16
N TYR A 90 2.16 12.49 -8.30
CA TYR A 90 1.43 11.28 -8.64
C TYR A 90 2.16 10.54 -9.77
N LYS A 91 2.39 9.25 -9.58
CA LYS A 91 3.03 8.39 -10.58
C LYS A 91 2.14 7.20 -10.88
N MET A 92 2.07 6.83 -12.15
CA MET A 92 1.42 5.61 -12.58
C MET A 92 2.34 4.42 -12.32
N VAL A 93 1.85 3.44 -11.58
CA VAL A 93 2.52 2.16 -11.33
C VAL A 93 1.63 1.05 -11.86
N THR A 94 2.23 0.13 -12.62
CA THR A 94 1.56 -1.07 -13.11
C THR A 94 1.74 -2.20 -12.11
N GLU A 95 0.63 -2.77 -11.64
CA GLU A 95 0.57 -3.92 -10.74
C GLU A 95 -0.15 -5.07 -11.45
N MET A 96 0.19 -6.31 -11.09
CA MET A 96 -0.46 -7.50 -11.63
C MET A 96 -1.60 -7.94 -10.69
N GLU A 97 -2.83 -7.96 -11.20
CA GLU A 97 -4.02 -8.41 -10.49
C GLU A 97 -4.54 -9.71 -11.12
N TRP A 98 -4.88 -10.70 -10.30
CA TRP A 98 -5.47 -11.96 -10.79
C TRP A 98 -6.98 -11.82 -10.85
N LYS A 99 -7.56 -12.06 -12.03
CA LYS A 99 -9.02 -12.11 -12.21
C LYS A 99 -9.40 -13.38 -12.94
N CYS A 100 -10.68 -13.76 -12.86
CA CYS A 100 -11.18 -14.85 -13.68
C CYS A 100 -10.92 -14.55 -15.16
N CYS A 101 -10.40 -15.55 -15.88
CA CYS A 101 -10.25 -15.48 -17.32
C CYS A 101 -11.62 -15.23 -17.99
N HIS A 102 -11.59 -14.64 -19.18
CA HIS A 102 -12.81 -14.30 -19.90
C HIS A 102 -13.77 -15.50 -20.03
N GLY A 103 -15.02 -15.32 -19.61
CA GLY A 103 -16.04 -16.39 -19.60
C GLY A 103 -16.17 -17.17 -18.28
N TYR A 104 -15.26 -16.95 -17.32
CA TYR A 104 -15.32 -17.55 -15.99
C TYR A 104 -15.70 -16.52 -14.93
N SER A 105 -16.46 -16.93 -13.92
CA SER A 105 -16.99 -16.06 -12.86
C SER A 105 -17.11 -16.83 -11.53
N GLY A 106 -17.43 -16.13 -10.44
CA GLY A 106 -17.50 -16.67 -9.09
C GLY A 106 -16.21 -16.47 -8.28
N GLU A 107 -16.29 -16.59 -6.95
CA GLU A 107 -15.16 -16.34 -6.02
C GLU A 107 -13.95 -17.25 -6.30
N ASP A 108 -14.19 -18.45 -6.83
CA ASP A 108 -13.15 -19.42 -7.20
C ASP A 108 -12.91 -19.53 -8.73
N CYS A 109 -13.52 -18.69 -9.56
CA CYS A 109 -13.43 -18.73 -11.03
C CYS A 109 -13.82 -20.08 -11.68
N ASN A 110 -14.66 -20.88 -11.02
CA ASN A 110 -15.09 -22.19 -11.51
C ASN A 110 -16.42 -22.14 -12.29
N THR A 111 -17.15 -21.02 -12.27
CA THR A 111 -18.39 -20.87 -13.03
C THR A 111 -18.06 -20.45 -14.45
N GLY A 112 -17.93 -21.43 -15.35
CA GLY A 112 -17.67 -21.20 -16.77
C GLY A 112 -18.92 -20.75 -17.55
N PRO A 113 -18.77 -20.47 -18.86
CA PRO A 113 -19.89 -20.07 -19.72
C PRO A 113 -20.95 -21.17 -19.70
N ALA A 114 -22.20 -20.80 -19.46
CA ALA A 114 -23.32 -21.74 -19.38
C ALA A 114 -23.46 -22.52 -20.70
N GLY A 115 -22.92 -23.75 -20.72
CA GLY A 115 -22.96 -24.63 -21.88
C GLY A 115 -21.75 -25.57 -21.92
N GLY A 116 -21.71 -26.58 -21.07
CA GLY A 116 -20.64 -27.58 -21.11
C GLY A 116 -20.64 -28.51 -19.91
N ALA A 117 -21.68 -29.32 -19.77
CA ALA A 117 -21.63 -30.51 -18.94
C ALA A 117 -20.44 -31.38 -19.38
N GLY A 118 -19.63 -31.81 -18.41
CA GLY A 118 -18.55 -32.75 -18.64
C GLY A 118 -19.12 -34.08 -19.14
N THR A 119 -18.96 -34.34 -20.44
CA THR A 119 -19.11 -35.68 -21.00
C THR A 119 -17.72 -36.22 -21.29
N GLN A 120 -17.40 -37.30 -20.59
CA GLN A 120 -16.25 -38.18 -20.81
C GLN A 120 -16.10 -38.49 -22.31
N ILE A 121 -14.93 -38.18 -22.89
CA ILE A 121 -14.62 -38.58 -24.27
C ILE A 121 -14.05 -39.99 -24.22
N SER A 122 -14.90 -40.96 -24.54
CA SER A 122 -14.49 -42.26 -25.03
C SER A 122 -14.19 -42.15 -26.52
N THR A 123 -13.12 -42.81 -26.93
CA THR A 123 -12.47 -42.79 -28.23
C THR A 123 -13.39 -43.31 -29.33
N THR A 124 -13.71 -42.50 -30.34
CA THR A 124 -13.93 -43.02 -31.72
C THR A 124 -13.84 -41.90 -32.76
N ARG A 125 -12.96 -42.12 -33.75
CA ARG A 125 -12.87 -41.43 -35.04
C ARG A 125 -13.96 -42.00 -35.97
N PRO A 126 -14.68 -41.21 -36.80
CA PRO A 126 -14.22 -40.94 -38.18
C PRO A 126 -14.55 -39.57 -38.81
N GLN A 127 -13.94 -39.44 -39.99
CA GLN A 127 -13.77 -38.41 -41.02
C GLN A 127 -15.08 -37.86 -41.68
N PRO A 128 -15.03 -37.06 -42.78
CA PRO A 128 -15.62 -35.72 -42.86
C PRO A 128 -16.82 -35.63 -43.85
N GLY A 129 -17.60 -34.55 -43.77
CA GLY A 129 -18.51 -34.21 -44.87
C GLY A 129 -19.64 -33.26 -44.54
N GLN A 130 -19.52 -32.05 -45.10
CA GLN A 130 -20.56 -31.23 -45.74
C GLN A 130 -21.85 -30.86 -44.98
N GLY A 131 -21.96 -29.54 -44.75
CA GLY A 131 -23.08 -28.75 -45.30
C GLY A 131 -24.21 -28.40 -44.33
N GLY A 132 -24.55 -27.11 -44.28
CA GLY A 132 -25.85 -26.64 -43.80
C GLY A 132 -25.79 -25.39 -42.93
N GLY A 133 -25.58 -24.22 -43.55
CA GLY A 133 -25.74 -22.93 -42.88
C GLY A 133 -27.20 -22.53 -42.81
N THR A 134 -27.66 -22.14 -41.62
CA THR A 134 -28.84 -21.26 -41.45
C THR A 134 -28.82 -20.44 -40.15
N THR A 135 -27.71 -20.36 -39.41
CA THR A 135 -27.66 -19.63 -38.12
C THR A 135 -26.71 -18.43 -38.11
N ASP A 136 -25.86 -18.30 -39.14
CA ASP A 136 -24.91 -17.19 -39.24
C ASP A 136 -25.54 -15.92 -39.78
N ASN A 137 -26.60 -16.02 -40.60
CA ASN A 137 -27.24 -14.84 -41.19
C ASN A 137 -27.88 -13.92 -40.13
N GLU A 138 -28.51 -14.50 -39.10
CA GLU A 138 -29.13 -13.71 -38.01
C GLU A 138 -28.08 -13.03 -37.12
N LYS A 139 -26.98 -13.73 -36.82
CA LYS A 139 -25.87 -13.16 -36.05
C LYS A 139 -25.12 -12.08 -36.82
N VAL A 140 -24.95 -12.28 -38.13
CA VAL A 140 -24.37 -11.27 -39.02
C VAL A 140 -25.28 -10.04 -39.09
N ARG A 141 -26.60 -10.21 -39.17
CA ARG A 141 -27.56 -9.10 -39.16
C ARG A 141 -27.55 -8.33 -37.83
N GLN A 142 -27.45 -9.04 -36.69
CA GLN A 142 -27.30 -8.41 -35.38
C GLN A 142 -25.96 -7.69 -35.20
N LEU A 143 -24.87 -8.23 -35.76
CA LEU A 143 -23.59 -7.52 -35.77
C LEU A 143 -23.66 -6.28 -36.65
N GLU A 144 -24.35 -6.35 -37.80
CA GLU A 144 -24.51 -5.23 -38.71
C GLU A 144 -25.33 -4.10 -38.05
N GLU A 145 -26.43 -4.42 -37.36
CA GLU A 145 -27.21 -3.44 -36.58
C GLU A 145 -26.39 -2.81 -35.44
N LYS A 146 -25.55 -3.59 -34.75
CA LYS A 146 -24.65 -3.07 -33.70
C LYS A 146 -23.56 -2.18 -34.27
N ILE A 147 -22.98 -2.54 -35.41
CA ILE A 147 -21.96 -1.72 -36.09
C ILE A 147 -22.59 -0.43 -36.59
N GLN A 148 -23.80 -0.48 -37.14
CA GLN A 148 -24.55 0.71 -37.57
C GLN A 148 -24.91 1.60 -36.38
N SER A 149 -25.37 1.01 -35.26
CA SER A 149 -25.66 1.74 -34.03
C SER A 149 -24.40 2.41 -33.45
N LEU A 150 -23.27 1.70 -33.42
CA LEU A 150 -22.01 2.24 -32.94
C LEU A 150 -21.49 3.37 -33.86
N THR A 151 -21.64 3.21 -35.17
CA THR A 151 -21.28 4.24 -36.16
C THR A 151 -22.15 5.48 -35.98
N LYS A 152 -23.45 5.31 -35.72
CA LYS A 152 -24.36 6.42 -35.41
C LYS A 152 -23.96 7.14 -34.13
N ASN A 153 -23.64 6.39 -33.06
CA ASN A 153 -23.17 6.99 -31.81
C ASN A 153 -21.83 7.74 -31.97
N LEU A 154 -20.92 7.23 -32.80
CA LEU A 154 -19.67 7.92 -33.12
C LEU A 154 -19.91 9.20 -33.92
N GLN A 155 -20.80 9.17 -34.91
CA GLN A 155 -21.20 10.37 -35.65
C GLN A 155 -21.88 11.40 -34.75
N ASP A 156 -22.70 10.96 -33.80
CA ASP A 156 -23.37 11.83 -32.82
C ASP A 156 -22.38 12.45 -31.82
N LEU A 157 -21.37 11.68 -31.41
CA LEU A 157 -20.30 12.21 -30.58
C LEU A 157 -19.43 13.21 -31.36
N GLN A 158 -19.18 12.94 -32.63
CA GLN A 158 -18.39 13.78 -33.51
C GLN A 158 -19.15 15.07 -33.90
N SER A 159 -20.47 15.00 -34.07
CA SER A 159 -21.34 16.18 -34.28
C SER A 159 -21.43 17.02 -33.01
N ASN A 160 -21.54 16.40 -31.82
CA ASN A 160 -21.50 17.11 -30.54
C ASN A 160 -20.14 17.77 -30.28
N MET A 161 -19.03 17.10 -30.60
CA MET A 161 -17.68 17.70 -30.53
C MET A 161 -17.50 18.83 -31.54
N SER A 162 -18.07 18.70 -32.74
CA SER A 162 -18.02 19.75 -33.76
C SER A 162 -18.87 20.96 -33.35
N THR A 163 -20.06 20.73 -32.79
CA THR A 163 -20.94 21.78 -32.25
C THR A 163 -20.30 22.47 -31.04
N MET A 164 -19.60 21.72 -30.19
CA MET A 164 -18.86 22.27 -29.05
C MET A 164 -17.65 23.08 -29.52
N LYS A 165 -16.96 22.63 -30.57
CA LYS A 165 -15.85 23.37 -31.21
C LYS A 165 -16.34 24.65 -31.88
N GLU A 166 -17.51 24.61 -32.51
CA GLU A 166 -18.14 25.77 -33.15
C GLU A 166 -18.58 26.79 -32.10
N ARG A 167 -19.16 26.35 -30.96
CA ARG A 167 -19.43 27.23 -29.79
C ARG A 167 -18.16 27.81 -29.17
N PHE A 168 -17.07 27.03 -29.10
CA PHE A 168 -15.79 27.51 -28.57
C PHE A 168 -15.13 28.52 -29.51
N GLN A 169 -15.26 28.34 -30.83
CA GLN A 169 -14.78 29.30 -31.83
C GLN A 169 -15.66 30.55 -31.92
N GLU A 170 -16.97 30.44 -31.68
CA GLU A 170 -17.88 31.58 -31.64
C GLU A 170 -17.69 32.44 -30.38
N GLU A 171 -17.36 31.82 -29.23
CA GLU A 171 -16.99 32.53 -27.99
C GLU A 171 -15.60 33.19 -28.06
N VAL A 172 -14.63 32.58 -28.76
CA VAL A 172 -13.28 33.16 -28.94
C VAL A 172 -13.26 34.22 -30.06
N GLY A 173 -14.16 34.11 -31.04
CA GLY A 173 -14.28 35.03 -32.17
C GLY A 173 -15.03 36.34 -31.89
N LYS A 174 -15.74 36.46 -30.76
CA LYS A 174 -16.57 37.65 -30.42
C LYS A 174 -15.92 38.67 -29.47
N ASN A 175 -14.63 38.55 -29.17
CA ASN A 175 -13.90 39.55 -28.37
C ASN A 175 -12.69 40.19 -29.07
N GLY A 176 -12.60 40.07 -30.39
CA GLY A 176 -11.65 40.85 -31.17
C GLY A 176 -12.27 42.16 -31.66
N PHE A 177 -12.33 43.21 -30.83
CA PHE A 177 -12.15 44.62 -31.23
C PHE A 177 -12.28 45.55 -30.01
N GLY A 178 -11.20 46.27 -29.68
CA GLY A 178 -11.25 47.54 -28.96
C GLY A 178 -10.92 47.52 -27.45
N GLY A 179 -9.65 47.81 -27.13
CA GLY A 179 -9.28 48.75 -26.06
C GLY A 179 -9.47 48.37 -24.59
N GLY A 180 -8.35 48.12 -23.91
CA GLY A 180 -8.10 48.62 -22.55
C GLY A 180 -8.56 47.76 -21.36
N SER A 181 -7.63 47.68 -20.39
CA SER A 181 -7.80 47.29 -18.98
C SER A 181 -7.78 45.81 -18.59
N SER A 182 -6.78 45.56 -17.74
CA SER A 182 -6.51 44.40 -16.91
C SER A 182 -7.72 43.91 -16.09
N GLY A 183 -8.00 42.62 -16.15
CA GLY A 183 -8.87 41.91 -15.21
C GLY A 183 -8.44 40.45 -15.12
N GLY A 184 -7.70 40.11 -14.05
CA GLY A 184 -7.14 38.78 -13.84
C GLY A 184 -8.21 37.71 -13.73
N ARG A 185 -8.02 36.62 -14.48
CA ARG A 185 -8.76 35.37 -14.27
C ARG A 185 -8.39 34.84 -12.89
N ASN A 186 -9.40 34.67 -12.04
CA ASN A 186 -9.23 34.21 -10.67
C ASN A 186 -8.78 32.74 -10.71
N PRO A 187 -7.70 32.33 -10.02
CA PRO A 187 -7.18 30.95 -10.06
C PRO A 187 -8.14 29.89 -9.46
N ALA A 188 -9.31 30.30 -8.97
CA ALA A 188 -10.35 29.43 -8.44
C ALA A 188 -11.11 28.62 -9.50
N ASP A 189 -11.05 29.02 -10.79
CA ASP A 189 -11.81 28.35 -11.86
C ASP A 189 -11.14 27.07 -12.40
N ALA A 190 -9.95 26.73 -11.90
CA ALA A 190 -9.19 25.53 -12.31
C ALA A 190 -9.08 24.45 -11.22
N ALA A 191 -9.71 24.63 -10.04
CA ALA A 191 -9.52 23.75 -8.88
C ALA A 191 -10.70 22.79 -8.63
N GLN A 192 -10.38 21.59 -8.12
CA GLN A 192 -11.35 20.56 -7.70
C GLN A 192 -12.33 21.06 -6.61
N PRO A 193 -13.55 20.50 -6.51
CA PRO A 193 -14.65 21.08 -5.74
C PRO A 193 -14.36 21.29 -4.25
N GLU A 194 -13.61 20.40 -3.58
CA GLU A 194 -13.24 20.58 -2.16
C GLU A 194 -12.18 21.69 -1.96
N ILE A 195 -11.28 21.86 -2.92
CA ILE A 195 -10.24 22.91 -2.91
C ILE A 195 -10.89 24.28 -3.13
N LYS A 196 -11.95 24.37 -3.94
CA LYS A 196 -12.72 25.60 -4.16
C LYS A 196 -13.41 26.09 -2.88
N GLN A 197 -13.97 25.19 -2.08
CA GLN A 197 -14.58 25.55 -0.78
C GLN A 197 -13.53 26.06 0.22
N THR A 198 -12.35 25.43 0.25
CA THR A 198 -11.24 25.85 1.10
C THR A 198 -10.71 27.23 0.69
N ILE A 199 -10.56 27.48 -0.61
CA ILE A 199 -10.16 28.78 -1.15
C ILE A 199 -11.19 29.85 -0.83
N HIS A 200 -12.49 29.57 -1.01
CA HIS A 200 -13.56 30.49 -0.61
C HIS A 200 -13.54 30.78 0.89
N SER A 201 -13.33 29.77 1.73
CA SER A 201 -13.21 29.96 3.18
C SER A 201 -12.03 30.86 3.56
N ILE A 202 -10.88 30.68 2.90
CA ILE A 202 -9.69 31.51 3.12
C ILE A 202 -9.92 32.94 2.62
N GLN A 203 -10.53 33.11 1.45
CA GLN A 203 -10.90 34.44 0.91
C GLN A 203 -11.84 35.17 1.84
N THR A 204 -12.91 34.52 2.32
CA THR A 204 -13.83 35.14 3.30
C THR A 204 -13.10 35.54 4.59
N LYS A 205 -12.17 34.72 5.08
CA LYS A 205 -11.36 35.06 6.26
C LYS A 205 -10.41 36.23 5.99
N LEU A 206 -9.84 36.33 4.79
CA LEU A 206 -9.00 37.47 4.38
C LEU A 206 -9.83 38.76 4.31
N ASP A 207 -11.00 38.71 3.68
CA ASP A 207 -11.90 39.85 3.56
C ASP A 207 -12.35 40.35 4.94
N GLN A 208 -12.58 39.42 5.87
CA GLN A 208 -12.95 39.74 7.24
C GLN A 208 -11.80 40.41 8.01
N LEU A 209 -10.55 39.99 7.75
CA LEU A 209 -9.36 40.60 8.33
C LEU A 209 -9.08 41.98 7.75
N ASP A 210 -9.26 42.14 6.44
CA ASP A 210 -9.06 43.40 5.71
C ASP A 210 -10.07 44.46 6.17
N ASN A 211 -11.35 44.09 6.29
CA ASN A 211 -12.40 44.98 6.80
C ASN A 211 -12.09 45.44 8.23
N ARG A 212 -11.63 44.52 9.10
CA ARG A 212 -11.25 44.84 10.47
C ARG A 212 -10.02 45.75 10.52
N THR A 213 -9.03 45.51 9.67
CA THR A 213 -7.82 46.33 9.54
C THR A 213 -8.18 47.74 9.05
N GLN A 214 -9.05 47.86 8.05
CA GLN A 214 -9.53 49.14 7.54
C GLN A 214 -10.35 49.92 8.60
N ALA A 215 -11.13 49.23 9.44
CA ALA A 215 -11.82 49.86 10.57
C ALA A 215 -10.83 50.41 11.61
N HIS A 216 -9.76 49.67 11.88
CA HIS A 216 -8.66 50.13 12.74
C HIS A 216 -7.93 51.34 12.12
N ASP A 217 -7.65 51.34 10.82
CA ASP A 217 -7.03 52.47 10.12
C ASP A 217 -7.90 53.73 10.17
N LYS A 218 -9.22 53.61 9.96
CA LYS A 218 -10.16 54.73 10.12
C LYS A 218 -10.13 55.31 11.54
N THR A 219 -10.00 54.44 12.54
CA THR A 219 -9.90 54.85 13.95
C THR A 219 -8.57 55.58 14.21
N LEU A 220 -7.47 55.07 13.66
CA LEU A 220 -6.14 55.71 13.77
C LEU A 220 -6.11 57.09 13.10
N VAL A 221 -6.72 57.23 11.92
CA VAL A 221 -6.85 58.52 11.23
C VAL A 221 -7.69 59.50 12.04
N SER A 222 -8.81 59.04 12.63
CA SER A 222 -9.64 59.87 13.51
C SER A 222 -8.87 60.38 14.74
N ILE A 223 -8.13 59.49 15.40
CA ILE A 223 -7.28 59.83 16.56
C ILE A 223 -6.16 60.80 16.15
N ASN A 224 -5.50 60.56 15.02
CA ASN A 224 -4.43 61.41 14.50
C ASN A 224 -4.95 62.82 14.19
N ASN A 225 -6.12 62.95 13.57
CA ASN A 225 -6.75 64.24 13.32
C ASN A 225 -7.14 64.96 14.62
N HIS A 226 -7.58 64.23 15.66
CA HIS A 226 -7.90 64.82 16.96
C HIS A 226 -6.66 65.32 17.72
N LEU A 227 -5.52 64.66 17.57
CA LEU A 227 -4.25 65.06 18.18
C LEU A 227 -3.57 66.20 17.42
N VAL A 228 -3.67 66.22 16.09
CA VAL A 228 -3.09 67.26 15.23
C VAL A 228 -3.92 68.55 15.24
N ASN A 229 -5.25 68.47 15.35
CA ASN A 229 -6.12 69.65 15.51
C ASN A 229 -6.24 70.12 16.97
N GLY A 230 -5.74 69.34 17.94
CA GLY A 230 -5.84 69.64 19.36
C GLY A 230 -4.73 70.52 19.93
N LYS A 231 -3.82 71.05 19.10
CA LYS A 231 -2.65 71.79 19.61
C LYS A 231 -2.30 73.00 18.75
N GLY A 232 -2.75 74.17 19.21
CA GLY A 232 -2.24 75.46 18.77
C GLY A 232 -3.31 76.53 18.75
N ASN A 233 -3.59 77.13 19.91
CA ASN A 233 -3.98 78.53 20.07
C ASN A 233 -3.72 78.91 21.53
N GLU A 234 -2.44 79.08 21.87
CA GLU A 234 -2.06 79.97 22.98
C GLU A 234 -2.19 81.40 22.45
N LEU A 235 -3.22 82.11 22.88
CA LEU A 235 -3.26 83.57 22.90
C LEU A 235 -4.18 83.98 24.05
N GLU A 236 -3.59 84.76 24.96
CA GLU A 236 -4.12 85.57 26.05
C GLU A 236 -5.65 85.62 26.26
N GLY A 237 -6.07 85.43 27.51
CA GLY A 237 -7.40 85.81 27.97
C GLY A 237 -7.60 85.41 29.43
N GLY A 238 -7.50 86.40 30.33
CA GLY A 238 -7.59 86.20 31.77
C GLY A 238 -8.97 85.79 32.29
N VAL A 239 -8.91 85.11 33.43
CA VAL A 239 -9.89 85.02 34.54
C VAL A 239 -11.31 84.58 34.20
N THR A 240 -11.72 83.41 34.72
CA THR A 240 -12.78 83.30 35.75
C THR A 240 -12.98 81.84 36.18
N GLY A 241 -13.09 81.62 37.49
CA GLY A 241 -13.34 80.31 38.08
C GLY A 241 -14.77 79.79 37.83
N GLY A 242 -14.91 78.47 37.90
CA GLY A 242 -16.20 77.79 37.89
C GLY A 242 -15.97 76.29 38.14
N GLY A 243 -16.21 75.86 39.39
CA GLY A 243 -15.92 74.51 39.85
C GLY A 243 -16.67 73.43 39.09
N LEU A 244 -15.91 72.54 38.46
CA LEU A 244 -16.33 71.15 38.30
C LEU A 244 -15.89 70.43 39.58
N SER A 245 -16.88 70.12 40.43
CA SER A 245 -16.68 69.58 41.77
C SER A 245 -15.72 68.38 41.76
N GLU A 246 -14.60 68.53 42.47
CA GLU A 246 -13.59 67.50 42.72
C GLU A 246 -14.22 66.16 43.14
N GLY A 247 -15.33 66.21 43.88
CA GLY A 247 -16.14 65.03 44.24
C GLY A 247 -16.79 64.30 43.05
N ARG A 248 -17.23 64.98 41.99
CA ARG A 248 -17.81 64.35 40.79
C ARG A 248 -16.75 63.63 39.98
N LEU A 249 -15.54 64.20 39.92
CA LEU A 249 -14.38 63.60 39.25
C LEU A 249 -13.88 62.36 40.01
N ASN A 250 -13.87 62.43 41.35
CA ASN A 250 -13.55 61.31 42.21
C ASN A 250 -14.59 60.18 42.12
N SER A 251 -15.88 60.50 42.03
CA SER A 251 -16.95 59.52 41.83
C SER A 251 -16.84 58.78 40.49
N LEU A 252 -16.58 59.50 39.40
CA LEU A 252 -16.34 58.91 38.08
C LEU A 252 -15.10 58.01 38.07
N LYS A 253 -14.02 58.44 38.73
CA LYS A 253 -12.81 57.64 38.88
C LYS A 253 -13.07 56.33 39.63
N GLU A 254 -13.82 56.39 40.73
CA GLU A 254 -14.15 55.19 41.51
C GLU A 254 -15.05 54.23 40.73
N GLU A 255 -16.01 54.74 39.96
CA GLU A 255 -16.88 53.92 39.10
C GLU A 255 -16.10 53.25 37.96
N ILE A 256 -15.17 53.97 37.33
CA ILE A 256 -14.27 53.41 36.30
C ILE A 256 -13.35 52.35 36.89
N LEU A 257 -12.78 52.58 38.07
CA LEU A 257 -11.90 51.61 38.74
C LEU A 257 -12.66 50.35 39.13
N ARG A 258 -13.89 50.47 39.65
CA ARG A 258 -14.75 49.33 39.96
C ARG A 258 -15.13 48.52 38.72
N GLU A 259 -15.47 49.19 37.62
CA GLU A 259 -15.80 48.48 36.38
C GLU A 259 -14.56 47.81 35.74
N LEU A 260 -13.39 48.44 35.86
CA LEU A 260 -12.12 47.84 35.44
C LEU A 260 -11.79 46.61 36.28
N GLU A 261 -11.87 46.71 37.61
CA GLU A 261 -11.66 45.59 38.53
C GLU A 261 -12.61 44.43 38.25
N ARG A 262 -13.89 44.74 38.00
CA ARG A 262 -14.90 43.73 37.63
C ARG A 262 -14.54 43.03 36.32
N ARG A 263 -14.14 43.77 35.28
CA ARG A 263 -13.76 43.21 33.97
C ARG A 263 -12.48 42.38 34.05
N VAL A 264 -11.48 42.86 34.78
CA VAL A 264 -10.24 42.12 35.01
C VAL A 264 -10.53 40.84 35.78
N SER A 265 -11.32 40.89 36.84
CA SER A 265 -11.71 39.72 37.63
C SER A 265 -12.45 38.67 36.79
N LEU A 266 -13.40 39.11 35.96
CA LEU A 266 -14.09 38.22 35.02
C LEU A 266 -13.13 37.59 34.02
N SER A 267 -12.26 38.38 33.39
CA SER A 267 -11.26 37.89 32.44
C SER A 267 -10.29 36.91 33.09
N CYS A 268 -9.83 37.19 34.32
CA CYS A 268 -8.96 36.31 35.10
C CYS A 268 -9.67 35.00 35.42
N SER A 269 -10.94 35.03 35.83
CA SER A 269 -11.71 33.81 36.12
C SER A 269 -11.91 32.93 34.88
N SER A 270 -12.19 33.52 33.72
CA SER A 270 -12.34 32.77 32.46
C SER A 270 -11.00 32.21 31.97
N CYS A 271 -9.92 32.99 32.09
CA CYS A 271 -8.58 32.52 31.76
C CYS A 271 -8.14 31.39 32.68
N GLN A 272 -8.41 31.51 33.98
CA GLN A 272 -8.12 30.50 34.98
C GLN A 272 -8.83 29.20 34.63
N ALA A 273 -10.16 29.24 34.45
CA ALA A 273 -10.94 28.06 34.06
C ALA A 273 -10.39 27.38 32.78
N GLY A 274 -10.00 28.17 31.77
CA GLY A 274 -9.37 27.62 30.56
C GLY A 274 -8.02 26.95 30.81
N VAL A 275 -7.21 27.45 31.75
CA VAL A 275 -5.95 26.81 32.17
C VAL A 275 -6.22 25.52 32.95
N GLU A 276 -7.22 25.49 33.82
CA GLU A 276 -7.60 24.24 34.50
C GLU A 276 -8.12 23.19 33.53
N ASP A 277 -8.95 23.58 32.55
CA ASP A 277 -9.42 22.67 31.50
C ASP A 277 -8.26 22.12 30.67
N LEU A 278 -7.30 22.97 30.28
CA LEU A 278 -6.10 22.53 29.55
C LEU A 278 -5.25 21.58 30.38
N ARG A 279 -5.11 21.82 31.69
CA ARG A 279 -4.41 20.91 32.60
C ARG A 279 -5.12 19.56 32.72
N ARG A 280 -6.45 19.55 32.82
CA ARG A 280 -7.25 18.31 32.83
C ARG A 280 -7.08 17.55 31.51
N GLN A 281 -7.19 18.24 30.38
CA GLN A 281 -6.99 17.66 29.05
C GLN A 281 -5.59 17.04 28.92
N GLN A 282 -4.55 17.74 29.36
CA GLN A 282 -3.18 17.22 29.35
C GLN A 282 -3.03 15.95 30.19
N GLN A 283 -3.72 15.86 31.33
CA GLN A 283 -3.70 14.67 32.17
C GLN A 283 -4.41 13.49 31.49
N GLU A 284 -5.58 13.72 30.89
CA GLU A 284 -6.30 12.69 30.13
C GLU A 284 -5.47 12.19 28.95
N ASP A 285 -4.84 13.09 28.20
CA ASP A 285 -4.02 12.71 27.06
C ASP A 285 -2.76 11.94 27.50
N ARG A 286 -2.16 12.30 28.64
CA ARG A 286 -1.10 11.49 29.25
C ARG A 286 -1.57 10.08 29.61
N GLU A 287 -2.77 9.93 30.13
CA GLU A 287 -3.33 8.63 30.48
C GLU A 287 -3.66 7.79 29.24
N ARG A 288 -4.22 8.43 28.20
CA ARG A 288 -4.45 7.79 26.89
C ARG A 288 -3.15 7.32 26.25
N ILE A 289 -2.11 8.15 26.27
CA ILE A 289 -0.79 7.78 25.75
C ILE A 289 -0.24 6.58 26.52
N ARG A 290 -0.26 6.59 27.86
CA ARG A 290 0.18 5.44 28.67
C ARG A 290 -0.62 4.17 28.38
N ALA A 291 -1.92 4.28 28.11
CA ALA A 291 -2.75 3.13 27.75
C ALA A 291 -2.36 2.55 26.38
N LEU A 292 -2.12 3.42 25.40
CA LEU A 292 -1.64 3.02 24.07
C LEU A 292 -0.25 2.38 24.13
N GLU A 293 0.67 2.94 24.91
CA GLU A 293 2.00 2.35 25.13
C GLU A 293 1.90 0.93 25.71
N LYS A 294 1.01 0.69 26.68
CA LYS A 294 0.79 -0.66 27.22
C LYS A 294 0.26 -1.63 26.16
N GLN A 295 -0.67 -1.18 25.31
CA GLN A 295 -1.19 -2.02 24.24
C GLN A 295 -0.13 -2.32 23.18
N LEU A 296 0.69 -1.33 22.82
CA LEU A 296 1.81 -1.49 21.89
C LEU A 296 2.83 -2.48 22.44
N ASN A 297 3.22 -2.35 23.71
CA ASN A 297 4.14 -3.29 24.36
C ASN A 297 3.56 -4.71 24.42
N ALA A 298 2.28 -4.85 24.75
CA ALA A 298 1.62 -6.16 24.75
C ALA A 298 1.56 -6.77 23.33
N MET A 299 1.39 -5.95 22.30
CA MET A 299 1.40 -6.37 20.91
C MET A 299 2.81 -6.75 20.44
N ASP A 300 3.83 -5.98 20.81
CA ASP A 300 5.25 -6.25 20.50
C ASP A 300 5.70 -7.59 21.08
N VAL A 301 5.37 -7.85 22.35
CA VAL A 301 5.65 -9.15 22.98
C VAL A 301 4.98 -10.30 22.22
N ARG A 302 3.73 -10.16 21.77
CA ARG A 302 3.05 -11.19 20.97
C ARG A 302 3.73 -11.41 19.61
N TYR A 303 4.17 -10.33 18.96
CA TYR A 303 4.90 -10.45 17.69
C TYR A 303 6.25 -11.13 17.87
N GLN A 304 7.02 -10.77 18.90
CA GLN A 304 8.28 -11.43 19.22
C GLN A 304 8.07 -12.93 19.50
N GLN A 305 7.05 -13.29 20.29
CA GLN A 305 6.72 -14.70 20.54
C GLN A 305 6.36 -15.47 19.26
N SER A 306 5.61 -14.84 18.35
CA SER A 306 5.25 -15.43 17.06
C SER A 306 6.49 -15.62 16.17
N LEU A 307 7.37 -14.63 16.11
CA LEU A 307 8.64 -14.71 15.38
C LEU A 307 9.56 -15.78 15.96
N ASP A 308 9.65 -15.89 17.29
CA ASP A 308 10.43 -16.95 17.95
C ASP A 308 9.82 -18.34 17.71
N GLY A 309 8.49 -18.43 17.57
CA GLY A 309 7.80 -19.65 17.14
C GLY A 309 8.18 -20.05 15.72
N LEU A 310 8.05 -19.14 14.77
CA LEU A 310 8.43 -19.33 13.37
C LEU A 310 9.92 -19.67 13.23
N ARG A 311 10.79 -18.97 13.96
CA ARG A 311 12.23 -19.24 13.95
C ARG A 311 12.55 -20.65 14.42
N ARG A 312 11.91 -21.12 15.49
CA ARG A 312 12.06 -22.52 15.96
C ARG A 312 11.57 -23.52 14.93
N GLU A 313 10.47 -23.22 14.24
CA GLU A 313 9.95 -24.09 13.20
C GLU A 313 10.89 -24.16 11.97
N VAL A 314 11.48 -23.03 11.57
CA VAL A 314 12.49 -22.97 10.51
C VAL A 314 13.75 -23.74 10.88
N VAL A 315 14.24 -23.61 12.12
CA VAL A 315 15.41 -24.38 12.58
C VAL A 315 15.11 -25.89 12.58
N ARG A 316 13.90 -26.27 13.00
CA ARG A 316 13.46 -27.68 12.97
C ARG A 316 13.36 -28.21 11.54
N SER A 317 12.78 -27.46 10.60
CA SER A 317 12.68 -27.88 9.20
C SER A 317 14.05 -27.94 8.52
N GLN A 318 14.96 -27.03 8.86
CA GLN A 318 16.33 -27.05 8.36
C GLN A 318 17.08 -28.30 8.84
N GLY A 319 16.95 -28.68 10.10
CA GLY A 319 17.50 -29.95 10.60
C GLY A 319 16.95 -31.18 9.87
N CYS A 320 15.68 -31.18 9.45
CA CYS A 320 15.13 -32.24 8.60
C CYS A 320 15.78 -32.27 7.20
N CYS A 321 16.03 -31.10 6.59
CA CYS A 321 16.70 -31.01 5.30
C CYS A 321 18.15 -31.49 5.35
N ASP A 322 18.86 -31.24 6.46
CA ASP A 322 20.22 -31.74 6.67
C ASP A 322 20.23 -33.27 6.72
N ILE A 323 19.29 -33.88 7.45
CA ILE A 323 19.12 -35.34 7.51
C ILE A 323 18.81 -35.93 6.13
N ILE A 324 17.94 -35.29 5.35
CA ILE A 324 17.60 -35.74 3.99
C ILE A 324 18.83 -35.67 3.08
N SER A 325 19.63 -34.62 3.22
CA SER A 325 20.87 -34.44 2.45
C SER A 325 21.90 -35.52 2.78
N ASP A 326 22.10 -35.84 4.07
CA ASP A 326 22.96 -36.95 4.51
C ASP A 326 22.48 -38.30 3.96
N LEU A 327 21.16 -38.55 4.00
CA LEU A 327 20.59 -39.77 3.46
C LEU A 327 20.83 -39.88 1.94
N GLN A 328 20.69 -38.78 1.21
CA GLN A 328 20.96 -38.73 -0.23
C GLN A 328 22.44 -39.03 -0.54
N GLU A 329 23.37 -38.51 0.26
CA GLU A 329 24.79 -38.83 0.13
C GLU A 329 25.07 -40.32 0.38
N ARG A 330 24.46 -40.89 1.42
CA ARG A 330 24.60 -42.32 1.74
C ARG A 330 23.99 -43.23 0.67
N VAL A 331 22.86 -42.84 0.10
CA VAL A 331 22.23 -43.58 -1.00
C VAL A 331 23.10 -43.52 -2.25
N THR A 332 23.61 -42.34 -2.62
CA THR A 332 24.50 -42.21 -3.79
C THR A 332 25.82 -42.97 -3.61
N ASP A 333 26.38 -43.05 -2.40
CA ASP A 333 27.53 -43.91 -2.11
C ASP A 333 27.20 -45.41 -2.25
N ALA A 334 26.04 -45.83 -1.75
CA ALA A 334 25.57 -47.21 -1.90
C ALA A 334 25.35 -47.58 -3.38
N GLU A 335 24.78 -46.68 -4.18
CA GLU A 335 24.60 -46.85 -5.62
C GLU A 335 25.95 -47.04 -6.32
N ARG A 336 26.95 -46.20 -6.04
CA ARG A 336 28.31 -46.37 -6.61
C ARG A 336 28.92 -47.72 -6.25
N LYS A 337 28.77 -48.16 -5.00
CA LYS A 337 29.25 -49.48 -4.55
C LYS A 337 28.53 -50.61 -5.27
N ILE A 338 27.22 -50.51 -5.47
CA ILE A 338 26.43 -51.50 -6.21
C ILE A 338 26.90 -51.54 -7.67
N SER A 339 27.09 -50.40 -8.33
CA SER A 339 27.63 -50.35 -9.70
C SER A 339 29.01 -51.00 -9.79
N SER A 340 29.92 -50.72 -8.85
CA SER A 340 31.24 -51.36 -8.82
C SER A 340 31.15 -52.87 -8.59
N VAL A 341 30.26 -53.35 -7.73
CA VAL A 341 30.03 -54.79 -7.53
C VAL A 341 29.43 -55.43 -8.78
N SER A 342 28.51 -54.74 -9.47
CA SER A 342 27.94 -55.19 -10.74
C SER A 342 29.02 -55.35 -11.81
N GLU A 343 29.89 -54.35 -11.98
CA GLU A 343 31.02 -54.42 -12.92
C GLU A 343 31.97 -55.57 -12.59
N ASN A 344 32.30 -55.76 -11.30
CA ASN A 344 33.12 -56.88 -10.87
C ASN A 344 32.44 -58.23 -11.15
N PHE A 345 31.12 -58.32 -10.97
CA PHE A 345 30.36 -59.52 -11.27
C PHE A 345 30.32 -59.82 -12.78
N ASP A 346 30.14 -58.80 -13.62
CA ASP A 346 30.21 -58.93 -15.08
C ASP A 346 31.58 -59.44 -15.53
N VAL A 347 32.67 -58.94 -14.95
CA VAL A 347 34.03 -59.43 -15.23
C VAL A 347 34.20 -60.90 -14.83
N LEU A 348 33.71 -61.29 -13.65
CA LEU A 348 33.74 -62.67 -13.19
C LEU A 348 32.90 -63.60 -14.08
N GLN A 349 31.72 -63.15 -14.50
CA GLN A 349 30.82 -63.89 -15.37
C GLN A 349 31.42 -64.08 -16.76
N ASN A 350 31.99 -63.03 -17.36
CA ASN A 350 32.71 -63.13 -18.63
C ASN A 350 33.93 -64.07 -18.56
N ARG A 351 34.64 -64.12 -17.41
CA ARG A 351 35.71 -65.10 -17.20
C ARG A 351 35.18 -66.53 -17.11
N LEU A 352 34.08 -66.73 -16.39
CA LEU A 352 33.43 -68.04 -16.28
C LEU A 352 32.93 -68.54 -17.64
N ASP A 353 32.30 -67.67 -18.44
CA ASP A 353 31.83 -68.01 -19.79
C ASP A 353 33.00 -68.32 -20.74
N LYS A 354 34.16 -67.66 -20.57
CA LYS A 354 35.39 -68.00 -21.29
C LYS A 354 35.95 -69.37 -20.91
N GLU A 355 35.94 -69.72 -19.63
CA GLU A 355 36.36 -71.04 -19.15
C GLU A 355 35.41 -72.14 -19.64
N LEU A 356 34.10 -71.87 -19.67
CA LEU A 356 33.07 -72.80 -20.17
C LEU A 356 33.08 -72.95 -21.70
N SER A 357 33.44 -71.91 -22.45
CA SER A 357 33.60 -71.99 -23.91
C SER A 357 34.94 -72.62 -24.35
N GLY A 358 35.94 -72.65 -23.45
CA GLY A 358 37.21 -73.37 -23.65
C GLY A 358 37.17 -74.85 -23.26
N ALA A 359 36.23 -75.27 -22.40
CA ALA A 359 36.07 -76.65 -21.96
C ALA A 359 34.88 -77.32 -22.65
N GLY A 360 35.12 -77.87 -23.84
CA GLY A 360 34.23 -78.87 -24.42
C GLY A 360 34.18 -80.11 -23.52
N GLY A 361 33.09 -80.27 -22.75
CA GLY A 361 32.74 -81.54 -22.14
C GLY A 361 32.10 -81.45 -20.75
N SER A 362 30.78 -81.65 -20.72
CA SER A 362 30.01 -82.29 -19.64
C SER A 362 29.98 -81.62 -18.25
N SER A 363 28.80 -81.13 -17.84
CA SER A 363 28.11 -81.59 -16.62
C SER A 363 26.90 -80.72 -16.35
N GLY A 364 25.73 -81.35 -16.15
CA GLY A 364 24.58 -80.71 -15.55
C GLY A 364 24.82 -80.32 -14.09
N SER A 365 23.87 -79.55 -13.55
CA SER A 365 23.69 -79.20 -12.13
C SER A 365 24.47 -77.98 -11.59
N GLN A 366 24.17 -76.75 -12.08
CA GLN A 366 24.52 -75.51 -11.36
C GLN A 366 23.47 -74.38 -11.41
N ASN A 367 22.17 -74.68 -11.62
CA ASN A 367 21.13 -73.62 -11.59
C ASN A 367 20.45 -73.42 -10.23
N THR A 368 20.57 -74.35 -9.28
CA THR A 368 19.85 -74.24 -7.99
C THR A 368 20.49 -73.25 -7.01
N GLY A 369 21.81 -73.08 -7.04
CA GLY A 369 22.51 -72.18 -6.11
C GLY A 369 22.38 -70.69 -6.44
N LEU A 370 22.16 -70.34 -7.70
CA LEU A 370 21.97 -68.94 -8.12
C LEU A 370 20.56 -68.45 -7.79
N ASP A 371 19.55 -69.30 -7.98
CA ASP A 371 18.16 -69.02 -7.58
C ASP A 371 18.04 -68.77 -6.07
N ASP A 372 18.72 -69.56 -5.24
CA ASP A 372 18.68 -69.39 -3.78
C ASP A 372 19.38 -68.09 -3.34
N ARG A 373 20.49 -67.72 -4.00
CA ARG A 373 21.18 -66.44 -3.73
C ARG A 373 20.39 -65.23 -4.21
N LEU A 374 19.65 -65.36 -5.31
CA LEU A 374 18.76 -64.30 -5.82
C LEU A 374 17.58 -64.08 -4.87
N LYS A 375 17.01 -65.16 -4.32
CA LYS A 375 15.96 -65.09 -3.28
C LYS A 375 16.45 -64.46 -1.97
N ASP A 376 17.68 -64.73 -1.54
CA ASP A 376 18.25 -64.08 -0.34
C ASP A 376 18.46 -62.57 -0.57
N LEU A 377 18.96 -62.19 -1.75
CA LEU A 377 19.10 -60.79 -2.16
C LEU A 377 17.75 -60.08 -2.22
N GLU A 378 16.75 -60.69 -2.85
CA GLU A 378 15.39 -60.15 -2.91
C GLU A 378 14.83 -59.95 -1.50
N ARG A 379 14.98 -60.94 -0.61
CA ARG A 379 14.50 -60.86 0.78
C ARG A 379 15.21 -59.74 1.57
N ARG A 380 16.51 -59.55 1.37
CA ARG A 380 17.28 -58.48 2.02
C ARG A 380 16.90 -57.10 1.51
N VAL A 381 16.67 -56.95 0.21
CA VAL A 381 16.19 -55.68 -0.38
C VAL A 381 14.78 -55.38 0.12
N ASN A 382 13.87 -56.36 0.13
CA ASN A 382 12.50 -56.16 0.58
C ASN A 382 12.43 -55.78 2.07
N ASN A 383 13.28 -56.38 2.92
CA ASN A 383 13.38 -56.00 4.33
C ASN A 383 13.96 -54.59 4.52
N THR A 384 14.94 -54.19 3.70
CA THR A 384 15.54 -52.85 3.76
C THR A 384 14.53 -51.79 3.32
N VAL A 385 13.80 -52.05 2.23
CA VAL A 385 12.70 -51.19 1.74
C VAL A 385 11.59 -51.09 2.79
N HIS A 386 11.20 -52.20 3.42
CA HIS A 386 10.16 -52.18 4.45
C HIS A 386 10.61 -51.41 5.69
N SER A 387 11.87 -51.56 6.13
CA SER A 387 12.44 -50.79 7.24
C SER A 387 12.46 -49.30 6.95
N VAL A 388 12.94 -48.88 5.76
CA VAL A 388 12.98 -47.47 5.34
C VAL A 388 11.57 -46.89 5.22
N THR A 389 10.64 -47.65 4.63
CA THR A 389 9.23 -47.25 4.51
C THR A 389 8.57 -47.08 5.88
N THR A 390 8.88 -47.96 6.83
CA THR A 390 8.35 -47.90 8.20
C THR A 390 8.94 -46.73 8.97
N SER A 391 10.26 -46.48 8.87
CA SER A 391 10.93 -45.32 9.47
C SER A 391 10.42 -43.99 8.92
N LEU A 392 10.16 -43.88 7.61
CA LEU A 392 9.56 -42.70 7.00
C LEU A 392 8.10 -42.51 7.44
N ARG A 393 7.34 -43.60 7.63
CA ARG A 393 5.93 -43.55 8.07
C ARG A 393 5.79 -43.16 9.54
N LEU A 394 6.68 -43.60 10.42
CA LEU A 394 6.69 -43.18 11.83
C LEU A 394 7.06 -41.70 11.98
N ASN A 395 8.00 -41.18 11.19
CA ASN A 395 8.41 -39.77 11.25
C ASN A 395 7.35 -38.81 10.68
N CYS A 396 6.53 -39.25 9.71
CA CYS A 396 5.41 -38.47 9.20
C CYS A 396 4.17 -38.50 10.12
N HIS A 397 3.93 -39.57 10.88
CA HIS A 397 2.81 -39.62 11.82
C HIS A 397 3.01 -38.71 13.05
N THR A 398 4.26 -38.43 13.43
CA THR A 398 4.56 -37.38 14.43
C THR A 398 4.34 -35.96 13.90
N PHE A 399 4.22 -35.76 12.58
CA PHE A 399 4.00 -34.46 11.96
C PHE A 399 2.50 -34.09 11.84
N THR A 400 1.58 -35.04 12.02
CA THR A 400 0.12 -34.81 11.96
C THR A 400 -0.55 -34.72 13.34
N GLY A 401 0.23 -34.85 14.42
CA GLY A 401 -0.26 -34.93 15.80
C GLY A 401 -0.51 -33.62 16.56
N SER A 402 -0.19 -32.44 16.00
CA SER A 402 -0.50 -31.15 16.63
C SER A 402 -1.76 -30.53 16.03
N ARG A 403 -2.88 -31.26 16.12
CA ARG A 403 -4.22 -30.71 15.94
C ARG A 403 -4.57 -29.98 17.24
N SER A 404 -4.42 -28.65 17.27
CA SER A 404 -5.00 -27.83 18.33
C SER A 404 -6.52 -28.09 18.39
N PRO A 405 -7.14 -28.18 19.57
CA PRO A 405 -8.59 -28.32 19.68
C PRO A 405 -9.22 -26.98 19.27
N PHE A 406 -9.78 -26.92 18.07
CA PHE A 406 -10.77 -25.90 17.74
C PHE A 406 -12.03 -26.18 18.57
N LEU A 407 -12.30 -25.29 19.52
CA LEU A 407 -13.60 -25.19 20.18
C LEU A 407 -14.67 -24.89 19.10
N PRO A 408 -15.83 -25.57 19.11
CA PRO A 408 -16.93 -25.21 18.23
C PRO A 408 -17.63 -23.96 18.79
N LEU A 409 -17.53 -22.84 18.08
CA LEU A 409 -18.40 -21.69 18.28
C LEU A 409 -19.76 -22.01 17.67
N ASN A 410 -20.72 -22.28 18.55
CA ASN A 410 -22.14 -22.41 18.24
C ASN A 410 -22.72 -20.99 18.01
N PRO A 411 -23.40 -20.70 16.90
CA PRO A 411 -24.02 -19.40 16.66
C PRO A 411 -25.49 -19.49 17.08
N ASP A 412 -25.82 -19.02 18.30
CA ASP A 412 -27.18 -18.54 18.61
C ASP A 412 -27.23 -18.00 20.04
N ARG A 413 -27.22 -16.66 20.19
CA ARG A 413 -27.94 -15.97 21.27
C ARG A 413 -28.13 -14.49 20.95
N LYS A 414 -29.40 -14.18 20.66
CA LYS A 414 -30.03 -12.87 20.69
C LYS A 414 -29.70 -12.13 22.00
N TYR A 415 -29.48 -10.81 21.90
CA TYR A 415 -29.63 -9.89 23.02
C TYR A 415 -30.81 -8.94 22.71
N GLU A 416 -31.93 -9.20 23.38
CA GLU A 416 -32.79 -8.14 23.92
C GLU A 416 -32.19 -7.71 25.27
N GLY A 417 -32.31 -6.42 25.61
CA GLY A 417 -31.89 -5.83 26.88
C GLY A 417 -31.38 -4.42 26.70
#